data_AF-A0A6N9V0M9-F1
#
_entry.id   AF-A0A6N9V0M9-F1
#
_cell.length_a   1.000
_cell.length_b   1.000
_cell.length_c   1.000
_cell.angle_alpha   90.00
_cell.angle_beta   90.00
_cell.angle_gamma   90.00
#
_symmetry.space_group_name_H-M   'P 1'
#
loop_
_entity.id
_entity.type
_entity.pdbx_description
1 polymer ?
#
loop_
_entity_poly.entity_id
_entity_poly.type
_entity_poly.pdbx_seq_one_letter_code
_entity_poly.pdbx_strand_id
1 'polypeptide(L)'
;HEPPPPPRRPATDAVADILYTSGTTGPAKAITVTHGNMMYGRARPTIDTLGESEYLVAAMPLGTSSSQGTISLPLLSRSTLLT
;
A
#
# COMPACT_ATOMS: atom_id res chain seq x y z
N HIS A 1 21.77 -15.47 21.83
CA HIS A 1 21.17 -14.21 21.36
C HIS A 1 19.69 -14.45 21.22
N GLU A 2 18.85 -13.78 22.01
CA GLU A 2 17.39 -13.91 21.91
C GLU A 2 16.92 -13.30 20.58
N PRO A 3 15.91 -13.89 19.89
CA PRO A 3 15.34 -13.25 18.71
C PRO A 3 14.65 -11.93 19.08
N PRO A 4 14.67 -10.92 18.20
CA PRO A 4 13.96 -9.68 18.45
C PRO A 4 12.44 -9.94 18.54
N PRO A 5 11.72 -9.15 19.35
CA PRO A 5 10.27 -9.27 19.47
C PRO A 5 9.60 -8.99 18.11
N PRO A 6 8.42 -9.60 17.84
CA PRO A 6 7.72 -9.42 16.59
C PRO A 6 7.30 -7.95 16.40
N PRO A 7 7.29 -7.45 15.15
CA PRO A 7 6.87 -6.09 14.85
C PRO A 7 5.40 -5.86 15.23
N ARG A 8 5.11 -4.72 15.86
CA ARG A 8 3.74 -4.34 16.20
C ARG A 8 2.99 -3.92 14.95
N ARG A 9 1.73 -4.36 14.84
CA ARG A 9 0.84 -3.91 13.77
C ARG A 9 0.51 -2.43 13.98
N PRO A 10 0.60 -1.59 12.94
CA PRO A 10 0.22 -0.19 13.05
C PRO A 10 -1.28 -0.04 13.31
N ALA A 11 -1.66 1.05 13.98
CA ALA A 11 -3.06 1.42 14.21
C ALA A 11 -3.73 1.80 12.87
N THR A 12 -5.05 1.63 12.78
CA THR A 12 -5.80 1.89 11.53
C THR A 12 -5.81 3.37 11.15
N ASP A 13 -5.70 4.27 12.10
CA ASP A 13 -5.62 5.73 11.91
C ASP A 13 -4.18 6.23 11.73
N ALA A 14 -3.17 5.38 11.93
CA ALA A 14 -1.79 5.75 11.67
C ALA A 14 -1.56 5.96 10.15
N VAL A 15 -0.72 6.95 9.83
CA VAL A 15 -0.36 7.30 8.45
C VAL A 15 0.46 6.19 7.82
N ALA A 16 0.04 5.73 6.64
CA ALA A 16 0.70 4.70 5.85
C ALA A 16 1.41 5.28 4.61
N ASP A 17 0.86 6.34 4.01
CA ASP A 17 1.41 6.95 2.79
C ASP A 17 1.03 8.44 2.67
N ILE A 18 1.84 9.20 1.94
CA ILE A 18 1.59 10.61 1.60
C ILE A 18 1.81 10.81 0.10
N LEU A 19 0.74 11.14 -0.62
CA LEU A 19 0.77 11.42 -2.04
C LEU A 19 0.66 12.94 -2.29
N TYR A 20 1.58 13.52 -3.04
CA TYR A 20 1.46 14.90 -3.50
C TYR A 20 0.77 14.97 -4.86
N THR A 21 -0.15 15.92 -5.00
CA THR A 21 -0.84 16.20 -6.26
C THR A 21 -0.48 17.60 -6.75
N SER A 22 -0.43 17.80 -8.07
CA SER A 22 0.08 19.04 -8.68
C SER A 22 -0.65 20.32 -8.26
N GLY A 23 -1.91 20.22 -7.81
CA GLY A 23 -2.72 21.35 -7.40
C GLY A 23 -3.10 22.26 -8.58
N THR A 24 -4.35 22.21 -9.05
CA THR A 24 -4.80 23.05 -10.18
C THR A 24 -4.92 24.54 -9.85
N THR A 25 -4.83 24.90 -8.57
CA THR A 25 -5.14 26.23 -8.03
C THR A 25 -3.99 26.85 -7.23
N GLY A 26 -2.79 26.27 -7.27
CA GLY A 26 -1.66 26.72 -6.47
C GLY A 26 -0.65 25.59 -6.21
N PRO A 27 0.16 25.70 -5.15
CA PRO A 27 1.17 24.70 -4.81
C PRO A 27 0.59 23.29 -4.63
N ALA A 28 1.46 22.30 -4.77
CA ALA A 28 1.11 20.91 -4.60
C ALA A 28 0.52 20.64 -3.21
N LYS A 29 -0.54 19.82 -3.17
CA LYS A 29 -1.25 19.47 -1.93
C LYS A 29 -0.97 18.01 -1.56
N ALA A 30 -0.66 17.80 -0.28
CA ALA A 30 -0.45 16.47 0.28
C ALA A 30 -1.79 15.78 0.57
N ILE A 31 -1.88 14.50 0.20
CA ILE A 31 -2.96 13.59 0.55
C ILE A 31 -2.37 12.57 1.54
N THR A 32 -2.86 12.60 2.77
CA THR A 32 -2.47 11.64 3.81
C THR A 32 -3.39 10.43 3.78
N VAL A 33 -2.81 9.24 3.62
CA VAL A 33 -3.53 7.97 3.59
C VAL A 33 -3.18 7.18 4.84
N THR A 34 -4.20 6.81 5.62
CA THR A 34 -4.04 5.96 6.81
C THR A 34 -4.05 4.47 6.42
N HIS A 35 -3.57 3.60 7.31
CA HIS A 35 -3.67 2.15 7.12
C HIS A 35 -5.12 1.70 6.91
N GLY A 36 -6.07 2.31 7.61
CA GLY A 36 -7.50 2.05 7.48
C GLY A 36 -8.03 2.43 6.09
N ASN A 37 -7.67 3.62 5.59
CA ASN A 37 -8.05 4.06 4.25
C ASN A 37 -7.48 3.12 3.18
N MET A 38 -6.23 2.69 3.34
CA MET A 38 -5.56 1.79 2.39
C MET A 38 -6.23 0.41 2.31
N MET A 39 -6.85 -0.06 3.39
CA MET A 39 -7.52 -1.37 3.45
C MET A 39 -9.03 -1.29 3.23
N TYR A 40 -9.60 -0.08 3.18
CA TYR A 40 -11.04 0.10 3.04
C TYR A 40 -11.54 -0.51 1.72
N GLY A 41 -12.59 -1.34 1.81
CA GLY A 41 -13.17 -2.03 0.65
C GLY A 41 -12.33 -3.19 0.09
N ARG A 42 -11.15 -3.50 0.65
CA ARG A 42 -10.36 -4.67 0.25
C ARG A 42 -10.83 -5.91 1.00
N ALA A 43 -11.64 -6.73 0.34
CA ALA A 43 -12.05 -8.02 0.87
C ALA A 43 -10.89 -9.02 0.85
N ARG A 44 -10.80 -9.85 1.90
CA ARG A 44 -9.77 -10.90 2.02
C ARG A 44 -9.69 -11.82 0.80
N PRO A 45 -10.79 -12.28 0.19
CA PRO A 45 -10.73 -13.12 -1.01
C PRO A 45 -10.00 -12.47 -2.20
N THR A 46 -10.11 -11.14 -2.35
CA THR A 46 -9.40 -10.40 -3.40
C THR A 46 -7.90 -10.33 -3.13
N ILE A 47 -7.52 -10.12 -1.86
CA ILE A 47 -6.12 -10.12 -1.43
C ILE A 47 -5.52 -11.51 -1.63
N ASP A 48 -6.24 -12.56 -1.23
CA ASP A 48 -5.77 -13.93 -1.34
C ASP A 48 -5.59 -14.33 -2.81
N THR A 49 -6.58 -14.04 -3.68
CA THR A 49 -6.49 -14.36 -5.12
C THR A 49 -5.28 -13.72 -5.81
N LEU A 50 -4.99 -12.46 -5.49
CA LEU A 50 -3.83 -11.75 -6.04
C LEU A 50 -2.53 -12.14 -5.34
N GLY A 51 -2.63 -12.62 -4.10
CA GLY A 51 -1.50 -13.02 -3.27
C GLY A 51 -0.90 -14.39 -3.59
N GLU A 52 -1.65 -15.26 -4.26
CA GLU A 52 -1.15 -16.54 -4.80
C GLU A 52 -0.24 -16.34 -6.03
N SER A 53 -0.20 -15.14 -6.60
CA SER A 53 0.66 -14.84 -7.74
C SER A 53 2.12 -14.71 -7.30
N GLU A 54 3.04 -15.35 -8.01
CA GLU A 54 4.48 -15.24 -7.72
C GLU A 54 5.01 -13.81 -7.98
N TYR A 55 4.47 -13.15 -9.01
CA TYR A 55 4.84 -11.79 -9.41
C TYR A 55 3.61 -10.90 -9.56
N LEU A 56 3.74 -9.67 -9.08
CA LEU A 56 2.80 -8.58 -9.33
C LEU A 56 3.53 -7.44 -10.01
N VAL A 57 2.99 -6.92 -11.12
CA VAL A 57 3.60 -5.82 -11.87
C VAL A 57 2.93 -4.50 -11.50
N ALA A 58 3.72 -3.54 -11.03
CA ALA A 58 3.29 -2.15 -10.87
C ALA A 58 3.19 -1.49 -12.25
N ALA A 59 2.05 -1.68 -12.92
CA ALA A 59 1.83 -1.13 -14.27
C ALA A 59 1.85 0.42 -14.33
N MET A 60 1.69 1.08 -13.18
CA MET A 60 1.65 2.54 -13.06
C MET A 60 2.88 3.06 -12.30
N PRO A 61 3.36 4.29 -12.59
CA PRO A 61 4.46 4.89 -11.84
C PRO A 61 4.19 4.90 -10.33
N LEU A 62 5.25 4.64 -9.55
CA LEU A 62 5.23 4.81 -8.11
C LEU A 62 4.89 6.27 -7.75
N GLY A 63 4.16 6.47 -6.66
CA GLY A 63 3.67 7.80 -6.29
C GLY A 63 2.42 8.21 -7.06
N THR A 64 1.61 7.24 -7.50
CA THR A 64 0.23 7.47 -7.97
C THR A 64 -0.74 6.73 -7.05
N SER A 65 -1.98 7.22 -6.93
CA SER A 65 -3.03 6.50 -6.16
C SER A 65 -3.26 5.08 -6.70
N SER A 66 -3.13 4.88 -8.02
CA SER A 66 -3.21 3.56 -8.64
C SER A 66 -2.09 2.61 -8.18
N SER A 67 -0.85 3.10 -8.04
CA SER A 67 0.30 2.29 -7.58
C SER A 67 0.16 1.83 -6.13
N GLN A 68 -0.53 2.59 -5.27
CA GLN A 68 -0.74 2.23 -3.86
C GLN A 68 -1.41 0.87 -3.71
N GLY A 69 -2.34 0.54 -4.61
CA GLY A 69 -3.03 -0.73 -4.56
C GLY A 69 -2.13 -1.92 -4.88
N THR A 70 -1.34 -1.80 -5.94
CA THR A 70 -0.42 -2.85 -6.35
C THR A 70 0.71 -3.05 -5.34
N ILE A 71 1.20 -2.01 -4.69
CA ILE A 71 2.26 -2.12 -3.65
C ILE A 71 1.72 -2.77 -2.37
N SER A 72 0.47 -2.49 -2.01
CA SER A 72 -0.10 -3.02 -0.76
C SER A 72 -0.31 -4.55 -0.77
N LEU A 73 -0.53 -5.15 -1.94
CA LEU A 73 -0.80 -6.58 -2.09
C LEU A 73 0.39 -7.51 -1.78
N PRO A 74 1.60 -7.31 -2.34
CA PRO A 74 2.77 -8.13 -2.02
C PRO A 74 3.23 -7.99 -0.57
N LEU A 75 2.88 -6.89 0.12
CA LEU A 75 3.14 -6.76 1.56
C LEU A 75 2.22 -7.63 2.42
N LEU A 76 1.12 -8.11 1.84
CA LEU A 76 0.14 -8.97 2.51
C LEU A 76 0.21 -10.42 2.02
N SER A 77 0.99 -10.70 0.96
CA SER A 77 1.15 -12.00 0.33
C SER A 77 2.63 -12.40 0.21
N ARG A 78 2.91 -13.51 -0.48
CA ARG A 78 4.29 -13.95 -0.81
C ARG A 78 4.76 -13.47 -2.18
N SER A 79 4.04 -12.54 -2.80
CA SER A 79 4.30 -12.08 -4.17
C SER A 79 5.50 -11.14 -4.24
N THR A 80 6.29 -11.24 -5.30
CA THR A 80 7.36 -10.29 -5.61
C THR A 80 6.83 -9.15 -6.47
N LEU A 81 7.12 -7.90 -6.07
CA LEU A 81 6.75 -6.71 -6.85
C LEU A 81 7.79 -6.44 -7.93
N LEU A 82 7.34 -6.36 -9.19
CA LEU A 82 8.12 -5.88 -10.32
C LEU A 82 7.65 -4.47 -10.68
N THR A 83 8.58 -3.53 -10.80
CA THR A 83 8.34 -2.11 -11.08
C THR A 83 8.81 -1.71 -12.46
#